data_AF-A0A9E5Z4L1-F1
#
_entry.id   AF-A0A9E5Z4L1-F1
#
_cell.length_a   1.000
_cell.length_b   1.000
_cell.length_c   1.000
_cell.angle_alpha   90.00
_cell.angle_beta   90.00
_cell.angle_gamma   90.00
#
_symmetry.space_group_name_H-M   'P 1'
#
loop_
_entity.id
_entity.type
_entity.pdbx_description
1 polymer ?
#
loop_
_entity_poly.entity_id
_entity_poly.type
_entity_poly.pdbx_seq_one_letter_code
_entity_poly.pdbx_strand_id
1 'polypeptide(L)' 'MPRAKKQPAEWTKEEAMKHLFPKKVREELHRVAHEKDKSEAESSSHDNDTKEST' A
#
# COMPACT_ATOMS: atom_id res chain seq x y z
N MET A 1 8.47 34.76 -9.67
CA MET A 1 8.88 33.68 -10.60
C MET A 1 7.89 32.53 -10.51
N PRO A 2 7.27 32.08 -11.62
CA PRO A 2 6.45 30.88 -11.61
C PRO A 2 7.36 29.65 -11.40
N ARG A 3 7.01 28.80 -10.43
CA ARG A 3 7.72 27.53 -10.20
C ARG A 3 7.38 26.58 -11.35
N ALA A 4 8.39 26.02 -12.00
CA ALA A 4 8.19 25.01 -13.04
C ALA A 4 7.43 23.81 -12.43
N LYS A 5 6.44 23.30 -13.16
CA LYS A 5 5.73 22.08 -12.78
C LYS A 5 6.68 20.90 -13.01
N LYS A 6 6.82 20.01 -12.02
CA LYS A 6 7.59 18.77 -12.15
C LYS A 6 7.03 17.90 -13.26
N GLN A 7 7.90 17.24 -14.01
CA GLN A 7 7.50 16.31 -15.07
C GLN A 7 6.91 15.03 -14.46
N PRO A 8 6.02 14.31 -15.17
CA PRO A 8 5.46 13.05 -14.67
C PRO A 8 6.51 11.98 -14.32
N ALA A 9 7.65 11.98 -15.02
CA ALA A 9 8.78 11.08 -14.74
C ALA A 9 9.47 11.38 -13.40
N GLU A 10 9.33 12.60 -12.87
CA GLU A 10 9.91 13.03 -11.60
C GLU A 10 8.92 12.89 -10.43
N TRP A 11 7.67 12.48 -10.70
CA TRP A 11 6.68 12.32 -9.66
C TRP A 11 7.02 11.13 -8.79
N THR A 12 6.92 11.32 -7.48
CA THR A 12 6.95 10.20 -6.54
C THR A 12 5.72 9.32 -6.74
N LYS A 13 5.75 8.07 -6.25
CA LYS A 13 4.59 7.17 -6.30
C LYS A 13 3.34 7.83 -5.71
N GLU A 14 3.48 8.57 -4.62
CA GLU A 14 2.37 9.29 -3.97
C GLU A 14 1.85 10.46 -4.80
N GLU A 15 2.76 11.27 -5.38
CA GLU A 15 2.38 12.37 -6.28
C GLU A 15 1.65 11.81 -7.51
N ALA A 16 2.17 10.74 -8.12
CA ALA A 16 1.52 10.07 -9.25
C ALA A 16 0.15 9.51 -8.88
N MET A 17 0.03 8.82 -7.74
CA MET A 17 -1.28 8.35 -7.24
C MET A 17 -2.23 9.51 -6.97
N LYS A 18 -1.71 10.69 -6.62
CA LYS A 18 -2.49 11.91 -6.42
C LYS A 18 -3.09 12.47 -7.69
N HIS A 19 -2.30 12.45 -8.75
CA HIS A 19 -2.71 12.98 -10.05
C HIS A 19 -3.59 12.00 -10.83
N LEU A 20 -3.35 10.69 -10.71
CA LEU A 20 -4.03 9.66 -11.51
C LEU A 20 -5.35 9.20 -10.91
N PHE A 21 -5.46 9.13 -9.58
CA PHE A 21 -6.63 8.54 -8.92
C PHE A 21 -7.41 9.55 -8.07
N PRO A 22 -8.75 9.59 -8.18
CA PRO A 22 -9.61 10.30 -7.23
C PRO A 22 -9.34 9.86 -5.80
N LYS A 23 -9.52 10.77 -4.84
CA LYS A 23 -9.22 10.53 -3.43
C LYS A 23 -9.87 9.25 -2.88
N LYS A 24 -11.14 9.01 -3.20
CA LYS A 24 -11.90 7.82 -2.76
C LYS A 24 -11.24 6.51 -3.20
N VAL A 25 -10.84 6.42 -4.47
CA VAL A 25 -10.19 5.22 -5.03
C VAL A 25 -8.83 4.98 -4.39
N ARG A 26 -8.05 6.05 -4.14
CA ARG A 26 -6.75 5.92 -3.47
C ARG A 26 -6.88 5.41 -2.04
N GLU A 27 -7.87 5.91 -1.31
CA GLU A 27 -8.14 5.44 0.06
C GLU A 27 -8.55 3.98 0.08
N GLU A 28 -9.39 3.55 -0.86
CA GLU A 28 -9.80 2.14 -0.99
C GLU A 28 -8.62 1.23 -1.34
N LEU A 29 -7.79 1.62 -2.32
CA LEU A 29 -6.57 0.88 -2.67
C LEU A 29 -5.61 0.77 -1.47
N HIS A 30 -5.45 1.85 -0.71
CA HIS A 30 -4.63 1.85 0.50
C HIS A 30 -5.23 0.94 1.58
N ARG A 31 -6.55 0.96 1.78
CA ARG A 31 -7.23 0.04 2.70
C ARG A 31 -7.00 -1.40 2.29
N VAL A 32 -7.33 -1.79 1.07
CA VAL A 32 -7.18 -3.17 0.57
C VAL A 32 -5.73 -3.65 0.66
N ALA A 33 -4.75 -2.78 0.37
CA ALA A 33 -3.34 -3.14 0.47
C ALA A 33 -2.89 -3.44 1.91
N HIS A 34 -3.42 -2.71 2.91
CA HIS A 34 -3.02 -2.84 4.32
C HIS A 34 -4.03 -3.61 5.19
N GLU A 35 -5.18 -3.99 4.66
CA GLU A 35 -6.21 -4.79 5.34
C GLU A 35 -5.81 -6.25 5.42
N LYS A 36 -5.09 -6.76 4.41
CA LYS A 36 -4.54 -8.13 4.42
C LYS A 36 -3.51 -8.33 5.53
N ASP A 37 -2.74 -7.29 5.84
CA ASP A 37 -1.77 -7.32 6.94
C ASP A 37 -2.47 -7.34 8.31
N LYS A 38 -3.68 -6.77 8.42
CA LYS A 38 -4.46 -6.80 9.66
C LYS A 38 -5.09 -8.16 9.93
N SER A 39 -5.56 -8.87 8.90
CA SER A 39 -6.06 -10.25 9.08
C SER A 39 -4.97 -11.25 9.46
N GLU A 40 -3.72 -11.02 9.03
CA GLU A 40 -2.58 -11.83 9.49
C GLU A 40 -2.07 -11.40 10.87
N ALA A 41 -2.10 -10.11 11.22
CA ALA A 41 -1.66 -9.63 12.53
C ALA A 41 -2.56 -10.11 13.69
N GLU A 42 -3.85 -10.36 13.45
CA GLU A 42 -4.74 -11.03 14.43
C GLU A 42 -4.62 -12.57 14.40
N SER A 43 -4.14 -13.17 13.31
CA SER A 43 -3.84 -14.62 13.24
C SER A 43 -2.45 -15.00 13.74
N SER A 44 -1.53 -14.04 13.88
CA SER A 44 -0.14 -14.25 14.32
C SER A 44 0.00 -14.50 15.85
N SER A 45 -1.07 -14.87 16.55
CA SER A 45 -1.02 -15.16 18.00
C SER A 45 -1.52 -16.55 18.43
N HIS A 46 -1.75 -17.49 17.51
CA HIS A 46 -2.17 -18.86 17.87
C HIS A 46 -1.31 -19.93 17.17
N ASP A 47 -0.35 -20.45 17.95
CA ASP A 47 0.30 -21.78 17.86
C ASP A 47 1.18 -22.06 16.62
N ASN A 48 2.52 -22.13 16.77
CA ASN A 48 3.31 -23.31 17.17
C ASN A 48 2.96 -24.61 16.44
N ASP A 49 4.01 -25.41 16.23
CA ASP A 49 4.07 -26.74 15.64
C ASP A 49 4.07 -26.82 14.09
N THR A 50 4.86 -27.66 13.39
CA THR A 50 5.97 -28.56 13.70
C THR A 50 6.34 -29.26 12.39
N LYS A 51 7.64 -29.31 12.06
CA LYS A 51 8.40 -30.34 11.32
C LYS A 51 7.99 -30.69 9.87
N GLU A 52 8.92 -30.56 8.91
CA GLU A 52 9.88 -31.61 8.50
C GLU A 52 9.22 -32.89 7.94
N SER A 53 9.39 -33.13 6.64
CA SER A 53 9.33 -34.45 5.98
C SER A 53 10.05 -34.26 4.64
N THR A 54 11.35 -34.57 4.60
CA THR A 54 11.93 -35.83 4.06
C THR A 54 11.74 -35.96 2.56
#